data_AF-A0A0L6HU55-F1
#
_entry.id   AF-A0A0L6HU55-F1
#
_cell.length_a   1.000
_cell.length_b   1.000
_cell.length_c   1.000
_cell.angle_alpha   90.00
_cell.angle_beta   90.00
_cell.angle_gamma   90.00
#
_symmetry.space_group_name_H-M   'P 1'
#
loop_
_entity.id
_entity.type
_entity.pdbx_description
1 polymer ?
#
loop_
_entity_poly.entity_id
_entity_poly.type
_entity_poly.pdbx_seq_one_letter_code
_entity_poly.pdbx_strand_id
1 'polypeptide(L)'
;MLRLASLRAGLSVDFMERQSFSALSEHALVAVNDTVPQNVRVINERAGVQVHLSGEELVTFTISAEMDVLSPPTNIVDRFADALRDAVPSHHAHLAFDLLNQTSRAQGSDSLLLTLVSAIEALVVPTKVSDSERELIALLTQQVEKSEVVRDPERRAALASRVRGLRNDSIRAGAKRLIQRLEPREYGGTTATKFFDRVYDLRSRLSHGDGPSWRDVEDIVSELRRFTLDLIELDFTSPTWTDGT
;
A
#
# COMPACT_ATOMS: atom_id res chain seq x y z
N MET A 1 -15.27 1.34 9.35
CA MET A 1 -15.48 1.07 10.79
C MET A 1 -14.73 -0.17 11.27
N LEU A 2 -15.05 -1.40 10.80
CA LEU A 2 -14.35 -2.62 11.26
C LEU A 2 -12.83 -2.58 11.05
N ARG A 3 -12.37 -1.99 9.94
CA ARG A 3 -10.94 -1.79 9.62
C ARG A 3 -10.21 -0.90 10.64
N LEU A 4 -10.80 0.24 11.03
CA LEU A 4 -10.22 1.13 12.06
C LEU A 4 -10.16 0.43 13.42
N ALA A 5 -11.20 -0.33 13.75
CA ALA A 5 -11.25 -1.11 14.99
C ALA A 5 -10.14 -2.18 15.04
N SER A 6 -9.95 -2.94 13.95
CA SER A 6 -8.86 -3.90 13.82
C SER A 6 -7.49 -3.23 13.90
N LEU A 7 -7.32 -2.09 13.22
CA LEU A 7 -6.09 -1.30 13.24
C LEU A 7 -5.72 -0.85 14.66
N ARG A 8 -6.66 -0.22 15.37
CA ARG A 8 -6.48 0.21 16.77
C ARG A 8 -6.23 -1.00 17.68
N ALA A 9 -6.90 -2.12 17.48
CA ALA A 9 -6.71 -3.34 18.26
C ALA A 9 -5.39 -4.08 17.93
N GLY A 10 -4.63 -3.64 16.91
CA GLY A 10 -3.42 -4.32 16.45
C GLY A 10 -3.69 -5.66 15.76
N LEU A 11 -4.93 -5.89 15.33
CA LEU A 11 -5.37 -7.12 14.66
C LEU A 11 -5.14 -6.99 13.16
N SER A 12 -4.39 -7.94 12.58
CA SER A 12 -4.31 -8.11 11.13
C SER A 12 -5.60 -8.79 10.67
N VAL A 13 -6.40 -8.10 9.86
CA VAL A 13 -7.67 -8.62 9.33
C VAL A 13 -7.67 -8.39 7.82
N ASP A 14 -7.65 -9.48 7.05
CA ASP A 14 -7.81 -9.44 5.60
C ASP A 14 -9.30 -9.54 5.25
N PHE A 15 -9.83 -8.50 4.61
CA PHE A 15 -11.21 -8.47 4.13
C PHE A 15 -11.39 -9.16 2.78
N MET A 16 -10.33 -9.79 2.28
CA MET A 16 -10.29 -10.60 1.04
C MET A 16 -10.60 -9.83 -0.25
N GLU A 17 -10.71 -8.50 -0.20
CA GLU A 17 -11.01 -7.67 -1.38
C GLU A 17 -9.91 -7.72 -2.46
N ARG A 18 -8.70 -8.17 -2.12
CA ARG A 18 -7.51 -8.21 -3.00
C ARG A 18 -6.71 -9.51 -2.92
N GLN A 19 -7.37 -10.65 -2.68
CA GLN A 19 -6.66 -11.91 -2.46
C GLN A 19 -5.70 -12.32 -3.60
N SER A 20 -4.45 -12.59 -3.21
CA SER A 20 -3.54 -13.48 -3.91
C SER A 20 -3.60 -14.82 -3.18
N PHE A 21 -4.07 -15.87 -3.83
CA PHE A 21 -4.32 -17.17 -3.19
C PHE A 21 -3.03 -17.76 -2.58
N SER A 22 -3.11 -18.19 -1.32
CA SER A 22 -2.13 -19.06 -0.68
C SER A 22 -2.30 -20.47 -1.24
N ALA A 23 -1.55 -20.74 -2.29
CA ALA A 23 -1.58 -22.01 -3.00
C ALA A 23 -0.31 -22.83 -2.67
N LEU A 24 -0.43 -24.16 -2.67
CA LEU A 24 0.72 -25.02 -2.92
C LEU A 24 1.36 -24.57 -4.24
N SER A 25 2.69 -24.47 -4.30
CA SER A 25 3.38 -24.23 -5.57
C SER A 25 2.98 -25.32 -6.59
N GLU A 26 3.07 -25.04 -7.89
CA GLU A 26 2.71 -26.04 -8.92
C GLU A 26 3.48 -27.35 -8.72
N HIS A 27 4.75 -27.26 -8.32
CA HIS A 27 5.58 -28.42 -8.02
C HIS A 27 5.09 -29.20 -6.79
N ALA A 28 4.72 -28.50 -5.71
CA ALA A 28 4.17 -29.15 -4.52
C ALA A 28 2.78 -29.75 -4.80
N LEU A 29 1.96 -29.10 -5.63
CA LEU A 29 0.65 -29.60 -6.02
C LEU A 29 0.76 -30.89 -6.85
N VAL A 30 1.72 -30.98 -7.77
CA VAL A 30 2.02 -32.20 -8.53
C VAL A 30 2.50 -33.30 -7.59
N ALA A 31 3.50 -33.02 -6.76
CA ALA A 31 4.05 -34.01 -5.83
C ALA A 31 3.00 -34.58 -4.87
N VAL A 32 2.05 -33.76 -4.40
CA VAL A 32 0.96 -34.23 -3.56
C VAL A 32 -0.05 -35.05 -4.38
N ASN A 33 -0.42 -34.60 -5.59
CA ASN A 33 -1.35 -35.33 -6.45
C ASN A 33 -0.82 -36.70 -6.88
N ASP A 34 0.50 -36.87 -6.98
CA ASP A 34 1.14 -38.16 -7.28
C ASP A 34 1.03 -39.18 -6.13
N THR A 35 0.69 -38.72 -4.92
CA THR A 35 0.65 -39.55 -3.70
C THR A 35 -0.76 -39.89 -3.22
N VAL A 36 -1.78 -39.20 -3.71
CA VAL A 36 -3.18 -39.42 -3.34
C VAL A 36 -3.84 -40.49 -4.24
N PRO A 37 -4.92 -41.15 -3.78
CA PRO A 37 -5.65 -42.12 -4.61
C PRO A 37 -6.11 -41.53 -5.96
N GLN A 38 -6.24 -42.37 -6.99
CA GLN A 38 -6.61 -41.93 -8.36
C GLN A 38 -7.94 -41.17 -8.46
N ASN A 39 -8.84 -41.37 -7.50
CA ASN A 39 -10.12 -40.68 -7.42
C ASN A 39 -10.08 -39.42 -6.56
N VAL A 40 -8.94 -39.07 -5.96
CA VAL A 40 -8.74 -37.88 -5.13
C VAL A 40 -7.85 -36.91 -5.88
N ARG A 41 -8.27 -35.66 -6.03
CA ARG A 41 -7.43 -34.60 -6.58
C ARG A 41 -7.28 -33.47 -5.58
N VAL A 42 -6.04 -33.17 -5.25
CA VAL A 42 -5.69 -31.97 -4.52
C VAL A 42 -5.69 -30.80 -5.48
N ILE A 43 -6.43 -29.75 -5.13
CA ILE A 43 -6.49 -28.52 -5.92
C ILE A 43 -6.12 -27.32 -5.04
N ASN A 44 -5.57 -26.29 -5.68
CA ASN A 44 -5.58 -24.94 -5.10
C ASN A 44 -6.93 -24.30 -5.45
N GLU A 45 -7.62 -23.74 -4.45
CA GLU A 45 -8.82 -22.96 -4.70
C GLU A 45 -8.48 -21.73 -5.57
N ARG A 46 -9.35 -21.43 -6.54
CA ARG A 46 -9.29 -20.22 -7.35
C ARG A 46 -10.67 -19.57 -7.35
N ALA A 47 -10.72 -18.24 -7.28
CA ALA A 47 -11.97 -17.51 -7.43
C ALA A 47 -12.67 -17.85 -8.76
N GLY A 48 -14.00 -18.03 -8.71
CA GLY A 48 -14.85 -18.25 -9.87
C GLY A 48 -15.50 -19.65 -9.91
N VAL A 49 -16.19 -19.95 -11.01
CA VAL A 49 -16.79 -21.27 -11.23
C VAL A 49 -15.72 -22.22 -11.76
N GLN A 50 -15.38 -23.23 -10.97
CA GLN A 50 -14.49 -24.31 -11.39
C GLN A 50 -15.32 -25.55 -11.76
N VAL A 51 -15.02 -26.13 -12.91
CA VAL A 51 -15.69 -27.35 -13.41
C VAL A 51 -14.79 -28.54 -13.13
N HIS A 52 -15.35 -29.57 -12.50
CA HIS A 52 -14.65 -30.79 -12.13
C HIS A 52 -15.39 -32.01 -12.66
N LEU A 53 -14.68 -33.13 -12.82
CA LEU A 53 -15.30 -34.38 -13.24
C LEU A 53 -16.12 -34.95 -12.07
N SER A 54 -17.35 -35.41 -12.34
CA SER A 54 -18.28 -35.87 -11.30
C SER A 54 -17.83 -37.10 -10.51
N GLY A 55 -16.71 -37.73 -10.88
CA GLY A 55 -16.11 -38.88 -10.17
C GLY A 55 -14.88 -38.54 -9.32
N GLU A 56 -14.47 -37.27 -9.25
CA GLU A 56 -13.33 -36.82 -8.46
C GLU A 56 -13.77 -36.35 -7.07
N GLU A 57 -13.10 -36.85 -6.03
CA GLU A 57 -13.13 -36.28 -4.68
C GLU A 57 -12.09 -35.16 -4.61
N LEU A 58 -12.52 -33.94 -4.29
CA LEU A 58 -11.66 -32.76 -4.28
C LEU A 58 -11.25 -32.46 -2.84
N VAL A 59 -9.94 -32.35 -2.62
CA VAL A 59 -9.38 -31.99 -1.32
C VAL A 59 -8.63 -30.67 -1.47
N THR A 60 -8.98 -29.68 -0.65
CA THR A 60 -8.29 -28.40 -0.59
C THR A 60 -7.43 -28.35 0.67
N PHE A 61 -6.25 -27.72 0.57
CA PHE A 61 -5.43 -27.46 1.74
C PHE A 61 -5.84 -26.12 2.35
N THR A 62 -6.41 -26.17 3.55
CA THR A 62 -6.55 -25.00 4.40
C THR A 62 -5.42 -25.01 5.41
N ILE A 63 -4.46 -24.10 5.26
CA ILE A 63 -3.50 -23.82 6.34
C ILE A 63 -4.22 -22.88 7.30
N SER A 64 -4.70 -23.42 8.42
CA SER A 64 -5.09 -22.60 9.57
C SER A 64 -3.90 -22.49 10.50
N ALA A 65 -3.58 -21.27 10.89
CA ALA A 65 -2.68 -20.99 11.99
C ALA A 65 -3.50 -20.24 13.03
N GLU A 66 -3.76 -20.87 14.17
CA GLU A 66 -4.37 -20.22 15.31
C GLU A 66 -3.26 -19.64 16.18
N MET A 67 -3.35 -18.34 16.45
CA MET A 67 -2.48 -17.66 17.39
C MET A 67 -3.37 -17.02 18.46
N ASP A 68 -3.30 -17.55 19.68
CA ASP A 68 -3.99 -16.97 20.82
C ASP A 68 -3.23 -15.75 21.32
N VAL A 69 -3.68 -14.57 20.92
CA VAL A 69 -3.24 -13.30 21.51
C VAL A 69 -4.14 -12.99 22.69
N LEU A 70 -3.66 -13.27 23.90
CA LEU A 70 -4.32 -12.86 25.13
C LEU A 70 -4.13 -11.35 25.34
N SER A 71 -5.09 -10.56 24.86
CA SER A 71 -5.26 -9.16 25.23
C SER A 71 -6.44 -9.01 26.19
N PRO A 72 -6.36 -8.16 27.23
CA PRO A 72 -7.49 -7.94 28.15
C PRO A 72 -8.77 -7.56 27.38
N PRO A 73 -9.91 -8.24 27.60
CA PRO A 73 -11.12 -8.08 26.79
C PRO A 73 -11.64 -6.65 26.73
N THR A 74 -11.50 -5.90 27.82
CA THR A 74 -11.91 -4.49 27.92
C THR A 74 -11.20 -3.62 26.90
N ASN A 75 -9.90 -3.85 26.66
CA ASN A 75 -9.10 -3.05 25.74
C ASN A 75 -9.50 -3.25 24.27
N ILE A 76 -9.99 -4.44 23.88
CA ILE A 76 -10.46 -4.69 22.52
C ILE A 76 -11.86 -4.09 22.32
N VAL A 77 -12.79 -4.37 23.23
CA VAL A 77 -14.18 -3.90 23.11
C VAL A 77 -14.24 -2.37 23.09
N ASP A 78 -13.48 -1.70 23.98
CA ASP A 78 -13.43 -0.24 24.03
C ASP A 78 -12.84 0.34 22.73
N ARG A 79 -11.76 -0.24 22.18
CA ARG A 79 -11.18 0.19 20.90
C ARG A 79 -12.15 0.03 19.72
N PHE A 80 -12.94 -1.05 19.72
CA PHE A 80 -13.97 -1.26 18.71
C PHE A 80 -15.11 -0.23 18.84
N ALA A 81 -15.57 0.03 20.06
CA ALA A 81 -16.61 1.03 20.34
C ALA A 81 -16.15 2.46 19.97
N ASP A 82 -14.91 2.82 20.29
CA ASP A 82 -14.32 4.11 19.91
C ASP A 82 -14.17 4.23 18.39
N ALA A 83 -13.66 3.19 17.73
CA ALA A 83 -13.50 3.19 16.27
C ALA A 83 -14.84 3.29 15.52
N LEU A 84 -15.91 2.71 16.06
CA LEU A 84 -17.26 2.84 15.49
C LEU A 84 -17.81 4.27 15.60
N ARG A 85 -17.37 5.04 16.60
CA ARG A 85 -17.78 6.44 16.80
C ARG A 85 -16.98 7.42 15.94
N ASP A 86 -15.69 7.16 15.75
CA ASP A 86 -14.76 8.11 15.13
C ASP A 86 -14.52 7.88 13.63
N ALA A 87 -14.84 6.70 13.09
CA ALA A 87 -14.45 6.33 11.74
C ALA A 87 -15.23 7.10 10.67
N VAL A 88 -14.51 7.90 9.89
CA VAL A 88 -14.92 8.43 8.59
C VAL A 88 -14.27 7.57 7.50
N PRO A 89 -15.02 6.66 6.86
CA PRO A 89 -14.45 5.78 5.83
C PRO A 89 -14.09 6.59 4.58
N SER A 90 -12.80 6.62 4.22
CA SER A 90 -12.33 7.12 2.92
C SER A 90 -11.88 5.94 2.03
N HIS A 91 -12.05 6.05 0.71
CA HIS A 91 -11.56 5.03 -0.23
C HIS A 91 -10.04 4.84 -0.12
N HIS A 92 -9.31 5.93 0.13
CA HIS A 92 -7.86 5.96 0.30
C HIS A 92 -7.41 5.20 1.55
N ALA A 93 -8.06 5.42 2.70
CA ALA A 93 -7.78 4.69 3.93
C ALA A 93 -8.09 3.20 3.81
N HIS A 94 -9.15 2.84 3.07
CA HIS A 94 -9.46 1.45 2.76
C HIS A 94 -8.36 0.77 1.95
N LEU A 95 -7.94 1.40 0.85
CA LEU A 95 -6.85 0.88 0.02
C LEU A 95 -5.53 0.76 0.80
N ALA A 96 -5.17 1.79 1.57
CA ALA A 96 -3.96 1.79 2.38
C ALA A 96 -3.99 0.69 3.45
N PHE A 97 -5.15 0.47 4.09
CA PHE A 97 -5.33 -0.63 5.05
C PHE A 97 -5.18 -2.00 4.39
N ASP A 98 -5.76 -2.21 3.20
CA ASP A 98 -5.63 -3.47 2.50
C ASP A 98 -4.17 -3.74 2.10
N LEU A 99 -3.46 -2.73 1.59
CA LEU A 99 -2.03 -2.82 1.27
C LEU A 99 -1.18 -3.09 2.51
N LEU A 100 -1.49 -2.48 3.64
CA LEU A 100 -0.85 -2.77 4.92
C LEU A 100 -1.06 -4.24 5.32
N ASN A 101 -2.24 -4.83 5.13
CA ASN A 101 -2.43 -6.26 5.45
C ASN A 101 -1.64 -7.18 4.52
N GLN A 102 -1.44 -6.78 3.25
CA GLN A 102 -0.60 -7.55 2.31
C GLN A 102 0.88 -7.63 2.74
N THR A 103 1.33 -6.77 3.67
CA THR A 103 2.71 -6.84 4.20
C THR A 103 3.05 -8.18 4.84
N SER A 104 2.07 -8.88 5.41
CA SER A 104 2.22 -10.24 5.94
C SER A 104 2.62 -11.28 4.87
N ARG A 105 2.38 -10.97 3.59
CA ARG A 105 2.72 -11.83 2.44
C ARG A 105 3.98 -11.37 1.71
N ALA A 106 4.53 -10.20 2.06
CA ALA A 106 5.73 -9.66 1.43
C ALA A 106 6.94 -10.55 1.73
N GLN A 107 7.64 -10.97 0.68
CA GLN A 107 8.83 -11.81 0.80
C GLN A 107 10.08 -10.92 0.87
N GLY A 108 10.66 -10.79 2.06
CA GLY A 108 11.87 -10.02 2.31
C GLY A 108 11.66 -8.52 2.57
N SER A 109 12.68 -7.88 3.14
CA SER A 109 12.62 -6.50 3.66
C SER A 109 12.33 -5.45 2.56
N ASP A 110 12.85 -5.64 1.35
CA ASP A 110 12.63 -4.71 0.23
C ASP A 110 11.16 -4.74 -0.24
N SER A 111 10.59 -5.95 -0.38
CA SER A 111 9.17 -6.11 -0.74
C SER A 111 8.26 -5.51 0.33
N LEU A 112 8.63 -5.71 1.60
CA LEU A 112 7.92 -5.14 2.74
C LEU A 112 7.98 -3.60 2.74
N LEU A 113 9.16 -3.02 2.51
CA LEU A 113 9.34 -1.57 2.37
C LEU A 113 8.46 -1.01 1.25
N LEU A 114 8.54 -1.59 0.05
CA LEU A 114 7.77 -1.11 -1.11
C LEU A 114 6.27 -1.22 -0.88
N THR A 115 5.81 -2.29 -0.22
CA THR A 115 4.39 -2.48 0.12
C THR A 115 3.92 -1.44 1.15
N LEU A 116 4.72 -1.18 2.19
CA LEU A 116 4.42 -0.15 3.19
C LEU A 116 4.42 1.25 2.60
N VAL A 117 5.37 1.57 1.72
CA VAL A 117 5.39 2.84 1.00
C VAL A 117 4.19 2.98 0.07
N SER A 118 3.79 1.91 -0.63
CA SER A 118 2.58 1.92 -1.46
C SER A 118 1.32 2.20 -0.64
N ALA A 119 1.23 1.65 0.58
CA ALA A 119 0.14 1.97 1.50
C ALA A 119 0.12 3.46 1.88
N ILE A 120 1.29 4.08 2.09
CA ILE A 120 1.40 5.52 2.35
C ILE A 120 1.02 6.33 1.10
N GLU A 121 1.53 5.97 -0.07
CA GLU A 121 1.21 6.64 -1.35
C GLU A 121 -0.29 6.56 -1.66
N ALA A 122 -0.98 5.48 -1.28
CA ALA A 122 -2.42 5.32 -1.43
C ALA A 122 -3.25 6.34 -0.60
N LEU A 123 -2.68 6.88 0.49
CA LEU A 123 -3.30 7.95 1.28
C LEU A 123 -3.14 9.34 0.66
N VAL A 124 -2.29 9.48 -0.37
CA VAL A 124 -2.00 10.76 -0.98
C VAL A 124 -3.06 11.11 -2.02
N VAL A 125 -3.76 12.22 -1.79
CA VAL A 125 -4.65 12.80 -2.79
C VAL A 125 -3.85 13.76 -3.69
N PRO A 126 -3.82 13.55 -5.02
CA PRO A 126 -3.16 14.47 -5.93
C PRO A 126 -3.85 15.83 -5.88
N THR A 127 -3.09 16.87 -5.53
CA THR A 127 -3.56 18.25 -5.61
C THR A 127 -2.97 18.94 -6.83
N LYS A 128 -3.75 19.86 -7.40
CA LYS A 128 -3.23 20.78 -8.41
C LYS A 128 -2.26 21.75 -7.72
N VAL A 129 -1.18 22.06 -8.41
CA VAL A 129 -0.29 23.18 -8.01
C VAL A 129 -1.06 24.50 -8.07
N SER A 130 -0.51 25.56 -7.47
CA SER A 130 -1.18 26.86 -7.40
C SER A 130 -1.56 27.39 -8.80
N ASP A 131 -2.54 28.30 -8.88
CA ASP A 131 -2.95 28.88 -10.16
C ASP A 131 -1.78 29.60 -10.86
N SER A 132 -0.92 30.29 -10.10
CA SER A 132 0.32 30.90 -10.61
C SER A 132 1.32 29.88 -11.16
N GLU A 133 1.50 28.74 -10.49
CA GLU A 133 2.37 27.67 -11.00
C GLU A 133 1.77 27.04 -12.26
N ARG A 134 0.46 26.81 -12.30
CA ARG A 134 -0.23 26.29 -13.48
C ARG A 134 -0.12 27.22 -14.69
N GLU A 135 -0.20 28.53 -14.46
CA GLU A 135 -0.01 29.53 -15.50
C GLU A 135 1.42 29.48 -16.05
N LEU A 136 2.43 29.47 -15.16
CA LEU A 136 3.83 29.32 -15.55
C LEU A 136 4.07 28.02 -16.33
N ILE A 137 3.53 26.90 -15.87
CA ILE A 137 3.64 25.60 -16.56
C ILE A 137 2.98 25.64 -17.94
N ALA A 138 1.86 26.34 -18.09
CA ALA A 138 1.21 26.52 -19.39
C ALA A 138 2.08 27.33 -20.36
N LEU A 139 2.71 28.41 -19.87
CA LEU A 139 3.66 29.22 -20.65
C LEU A 139 4.87 28.37 -21.07
N LEU A 140 5.46 27.62 -20.14
CA LEU A 140 6.60 26.73 -20.43
C LEU A 140 6.23 25.65 -21.46
N THR A 141 5.05 25.05 -21.33
CA THR A 141 4.55 24.07 -22.30
C THR A 141 4.47 24.69 -23.70
N GLN A 142 3.90 25.89 -23.82
CA GLN A 142 3.79 26.59 -25.10
C GLN A 142 5.17 26.91 -25.70
N GLN A 143 6.13 27.31 -24.86
CA GLN A 143 7.51 27.57 -25.30
C GLN A 143 8.18 26.30 -25.83
N VAL A 144 7.99 25.16 -25.15
CA VAL A 144 8.52 23.87 -25.61
C VAL A 144 7.89 23.46 -26.94
N GLU A 145 6.56 23.59 -27.09
CA GLU A 145 5.85 23.22 -28.32
C GLU A 145 6.28 24.04 -29.53
N LYS A 146 6.61 25.32 -29.33
CA LYS A 146 7.10 26.24 -30.37
C LYS A 146 8.61 26.23 -30.57
N SER A 147 9.36 25.53 -29.70
CA SER A 147 10.82 25.56 -29.73
C SER A 147 11.37 24.84 -30.96
N GLU A 148 12.29 25.49 -31.67
CA GLU A 148 13.07 24.89 -32.76
C GLU A 148 14.40 24.27 -32.27
N VAL A 149 14.72 24.44 -30.98
CA VAL A 149 15.93 23.86 -30.36
C VAL A 149 15.84 22.34 -30.37
N VAL A 150 14.67 21.78 -30.05
CA VAL A 150 14.37 20.36 -30.17
C VAL A 150 13.76 20.11 -31.55
N ARG A 151 14.61 19.78 -32.53
CA ARG A 151 14.22 19.61 -33.93
C ARG A 151 13.31 18.40 -34.18
N ASP A 152 13.45 17.36 -33.37
CA ASP A 152 12.63 16.15 -33.44
C ASP A 152 11.22 16.43 -32.88
N PRO A 153 10.16 16.38 -33.72
CA PRO A 153 8.80 16.67 -33.30
C PRO A 153 8.28 15.73 -32.20
N GLU A 154 8.66 14.45 -32.22
CA GLU A 154 8.20 13.47 -31.23
C GLU A 154 8.85 13.74 -29.87
N ARG A 155 10.16 14.01 -29.85
CA ARG A 155 10.86 14.40 -28.62
C ARG A 155 10.35 15.71 -28.05
N ARG A 156 10.02 16.68 -28.91
CA ARG A 156 9.43 17.96 -28.50
C ARG A 156 8.04 17.76 -27.89
N ALA A 157 7.19 16.95 -28.51
CA ALA A 157 5.88 16.60 -27.98
C ALA A 157 5.98 15.85 -26.65
N ALA A 158 6.92 14.90 -26.52
CA ALA A 158 7.19 14.19 -25.28
C ALA A 158 7.67 15.13 -24.17
N LEU A 159 8.54 16.09 -24.49
CA LEU A 159 9.00 17.10 -23.53
C LEU A 159 7.85 18.02 -23.09
N ALA A 160 7.02 18.50 -24.01
CA ALA A 160 5.83 19.29 -23.68
C ALA A 160 4.86 18.51 -22.78
N SER A 161 4.70 17.20 -23.02
CA SER A 161 3.92 16.32 -22.17
C SER A 161 4.49 16.22 -20.75
N ARG A 162 5.82 16.06 -20.61
CA ARG A 162 6.50 16.04 -19.30
C ARG A 162 6.28 17.36 -18.54
N VAL A 163 6.40 18.51 -19.22
CA VAL A 163 6.14 19.82 -18.60
C VAL A 163 4.67 19.95 -18.18
N ARG A 164 3.71 19.53 -19.01
CA ARG A 164 2.29 19.49 -18.63
C ARG A 164 2.03 18.61 -17.41
N GLY A 165 2.80 17.53 -17.26
CA GLY A 165 2.75 16.64 -16.09
C GLY A 165 3.01 17.35 -14.75
N LEU A 166 3.72 18.49 -14.76
CA LEU A 166 4.03 19.28 -13.55
C LEU A 166 2.82 20.02 -12.97
N ARG A 167 1.64 19.97 -13.63
CA ARG A 167 0.40 20.62 -13.16
C ARG A 167 -0.17 20.02 -11.89
N ASN A 168 0.25 18.81 -11.55
CA ASN A 168 -0.12 18.13 -10.32
C ASN A 168 1.10 18.06 -9.42
N ASP A 169 0.89 18.18 -8.12
CA ASP A 169 1.94 17.92 -7.15
C ASP A 169 2.49 16.50 -7.29
N SER A 170 3.78 16.36 -7.02
CA SER A 170 4.37 15.02 -6.88
C SER A 170 3.74 14.26 -5.71
N ILE A 171 3.66 12.93 -5.83
CA ILE A 171 3.20 12.05 -4.73
C ILE A 171 4.00 12.33 -3.45
N ARG A 172 5.32 12.54 -3.56
CA ARG A 172 6.19 12.90 -2.43
C ARG A 172 5.76 14.20 -1.75
N ALA A 173 5.41 15.23 -2.52
CA ALA A 173 4.94 16.50 -1.96
C ALA A 173 3.59 16.36 -1.26
N GLY A 174 2.66 15.59 -1.85
CA GLY A 174 1.40 15.25 -1.22
C GLY A 174 1.56 14.46 0.08
N ALA A 175 2.43 13.46 0.09
CA ALA A 175 2.76 12.69 1.28
C ALA A 175 3.34 13.58 2.39
N LYS A 176 4.25 14.51 2.07
CA LYS A 176 4.82 15.43 3.08
C LYS A 176 3.75 16.24 3.81
N ARG A 177 2.72 16.74 3.10
CA ARG A 177 1.60 17.46 3.74
C ARG A 177 0.81 16.57 4.69
N LEU A 178 0.53 15.33 4.28
CA LEU A 178 -0.13 14.36 5.13
C LEU A 178 0.69 14.09 6.41
N ILE A 179 2.01 13.94 6.25
CA ILE A 179 2.94 13.55 7.33
C ILE A 179 3.15 14.68 8.35
N GLN A 180 3.07 15.94 7.92
CA GLN A 180 3.13 17.09 8.85
C GLN A 180 2.07 17.00 9.96
N ARG A 181 0.96 16.31 9.72
CA ARG A 181 -0.10 16.09 10.71
C ARG A 181 0.28 15.11 11.81
N LEU A 182 1.32 14.31 11.62
CA LEU A 182 1.87 13.43 12.65
C LEU A 182 2.85 14.15 13.57
N GLU A 183 3.33 15.34 13.22
CA GLU A 183 4.22 16.10 14.11
C GLU A 183 3.48 16.44 15.44
N PRO A 184 4.15 16.38 16.59
CA PRO A 184 5.59 16.20 16.80
C PRO A 184 6.02 14.74 17.05
N ARG A 185 5.27 13.74 16.57
CA ARG A 185 5.64 12.33 16.76
C ARG A 185 6.99 12.01 16.12
N GLU A 186 7.73 11.10 16.76
CA GLU A 186 9.03 10.63 16.29
C GLU A 186 8.99 9.15 15.93
N TYR A 187 9.80 8.80 14.93
CA TYR A 187 9.96 7.45 14.40
C TYR A 187 11.46 7.21 14.17
N GLY A 188 11.97 6.12 14.74
CA GLY A 188 13.40 5.82 14.73
C GLY A 188 14.28 6.97 15.29
N GLY A 189 13.78 7.73 16.27
CA GLY A 189 14.48 8.86 16.89
C GLY A 189 14.56 10.13 16.04
N THR A 190 13.71 10.26 15.01
CA THR A 190 13.64 11.46 14.17
C THR A 190 12.20 11.93 13.99
N THR A 191 12.00 13.23 13.74
CA THR A 191 10.69 13.81 13.38
C THR A 191 10.04 13.05 12.21
N ALA A 192 8.71 12.93 12.21
CA ALA A 192 7.94 12.26 11.16
C ALA A 192 8.38 12.65 9.73
N THR A 193 8.60 13.95 9.48
CA THR A 193 9.03 14.45 8.17
C THR A 193 10.41 13.93 7.75
N LYS A 194 11.39 13.92 8.66
CA LYS A 194 12.75 13.41 8.40
C LYS A 194 12.75 11.89 8.23
N PHE A 195 11.97 11.17 9.04
CA PHE A 195 11.82 9.74 8.91
C PHE A 195 11.28 9.37 7.52
N PHE A 196 10.24 10.07 7.05
CA PHE A 196 9.71 9.86 5.70
C PHE A 196 10.71 10.18 4.60
N ASP A 197 11.48 11.27 4.73
CA ASP A 197 12.51 11.58 3.73
C ASP A 197 13.54 10.46 3.60
N ARG A 198 13.93 9.82 4.70
CA ARG A 198 14.80 8.62 4.70
C ARG A 198 14.13 7.43 4.02
N VAL A 199 12.86 7.14 4.33
CA VAL A 199 12.09 6.04 3.72
C VAL A 199 11.96 6.23 2.21
N TYR A 200 11.62 7.44 1.77
CA TYR A 200 11.40 7.75 0.36
C TYR A 200 12.71 7.71 -0.45
N ASP A 201 13.84 8.09 0.16
CA ASP A 201 15.17 7.91 -0.43
C ASP A 201 15.49 6.43 -0.66
N LEU A 202 15.28 5.58 0.35
CA LEU A 202 15.49 4.13 0.22
C LEU A 202 14.60 3.50 -0.87
N ARG A 203 13.31 3.86 -0.91
CA ARG A 203 12.39 3.44 -1.98
C ARG A 203 12.85 3.93 -3.34
N SER A 204 13.34 5.17 -3.44
CA SER A 204 13.86 5.71 -4.69
C SER A 204 15.08 4.91 -5.17
N ARG A 205 16.07 4.68 -4.30
CA ARG A 205 17.26 3.88 -4.62
C ARG A 205 16.92 2.47 -5.05
N LEU A 206 15.99 1.79 -4.36
CA LEU A 206 15.49 0.47 -4.76
C LEU A 206 14.84 0.51 -6.15
N SER A 207 13.97 1.50 -6.40
CA SER A 207 13.24 1.60 -7.67
C SER A 207 14.13 1.91 -8.87
N HIS A 208 15.28 2.57 -8.65
CA HIS A 208 16.22 2.97 -9.70
C HIS A 208 17.42 2.02 -9.84
N GLY A 209 17.47 0.93 -9.07
CA GLY A 209 18.52 -0.09 -9.18
C GLY A 209 19.83 0.23 -8.43
N ASP A 210 19.85 1.25 -7.58
CA ASP A 210 21.03 1.63 -6.77
C ASP A 210 21.23 0.72 -5.55
N GLY A 211 20.26 -0.17 -5.25
CA GLY A 211 20.37 -1.26 -4.28
C GLY A 211 20.89 -0.85 -2.89
N PRO A 212 20.08 -0.19 -2.04
CA PRO A 212 20.48 0.06 -0.65
C PRO A 212 20.81 -1.24 0.08
N SER A 213 21.60 -1.16 1.15
CA SER A 213 21.92 -2.33 1.96
C SER A 213 20.63 -2.90 2.56
N TRP A 214 20.49 -4.23 2.52
CA TRP A 214 19.35 -4.91 3.15
C TRP A 214 19.21 -4.56 4.64
N ARG A 215 20.32 -4.25 5.33
CA ARG A 215 20.30 -3.78 6.72
C ARG A 215 19.69 -2.39 6.86
N ASP A 216 20.00 -1.47 5.95
CA ASP A 216 19.43 -0.12 5.97
C ASP A 216 17.90 -0.16 5.86
N VAL A 217 17.39 -1.13 5.11
CA VAL A 217 15.96 -1.40 4.94
C VAL A 217 15.38 -2.09 6.18
N GLU A 218 16.00 -3.18 6.64
CA GLU A 218 15.53 -3.93 7.81
C GLU A 218 15.44 -3.05 9.07
N ASP A 219 16.44 -2.19 9.29
CA ASP A 219 16.53 -1.29 10.45
C ASP A 219 15.35 -0.31 10.54
N ILE A 220 14.66 -0.02 9.43
CA ILE A 220 13.55 0.95 9.41
C ILE A 220 12.18 0.30 9.30
N VAL A 221 12.08 -0.99 8.97
CA VAL A 221 10.81 -1.64 8.64
C VAL A 221 9.82 -1.61 9.82
N SER A 222 10.28 -1.86 11.05
CA SER A 222 9.38 -1.90 12.21
C SER A 222 8.77 -0.51 12.49
N GLU A 223 9.60 0.52 12.47
CA GLU A 223 9.19 1.92 12.63
C GLU A 223 8.35 2.40 11.45
N LEU A 224 8.65 1.94 10.23
CA LEU A 224 7.85 2.24 9.05
C LEU A 224 6.45 1.62 9.16
N ARG A 225 6.33 0.39 9.67
CA ARG A 225 5.02 -0.23 9.90
C ARG A 225 4.19 0.57 10.91
N ARG A 226 4.81 1.01 12.02
CA ARG A 226 4.15 1.88 13.01
C ARG A 226 3.75 3.24 12.40
N PHE A 227 4.64 3.84 11.63
CA PHE A 227 4.39 5.08 10.90
C PHE A 227 3.19 4.97 9.94
N THR A 228 3.13 3.89 9.16
CA THR A 228 2.00 3.62 8.25
C THR A 228 0.69 3.41 8.99
N LEU A 229 0.69 2.69 10.12
CA LEU A 229 -0.50 2.52 10.97
C LEU A 229 -1.04 3.87 11.45
N ASP A 230 -0.17 4.74 11.97
CA ASP A 230 -0.54 6.07 12.46
C ASP A 230 -1.15 6.95 11.36
N LEU A 231 -0.61 6.88 10.13
CA LEU A 231 -1.15 7.59 8.97
C LEU A 231 -2.54 7.09 8.56
N ILE A 232 -2.73 5.76 8.55
CA ILE A 232 -4.03 5.16 8.21
C ILE A 232 -5.09 5.52 9.27
N GLU A 233 -4.73 5.47 10.55
CA GLU A 233 -5.62 5.91 11.63
C GLU A 233 -6.02 7.38 11.47
N LEU A 234 -5.04 8.24 11.16
CA LEU A 234 -5.27 9.67 10.97
C LEU A 234 -6.24 9.93 9.81
N ASP A 235 -6.12 9.21 8.70
CA ASP A 235 -7.03 9.38 7.56
C ASP A 235 -8.43 8.80 7.85
N PHE A 236 -8.53 7.70 8.60
CA PHE A 236 -9.82 7.16 9.05
C PHE A 236 -10.56 8.07 10.04
N THR A 237 -9.87 8.91 10.80
CA THR A 237 -10.48 9.75 11.85
C THR A 237 -10.63 11.20 11.43
N SER A 238 -9.84 11.64 10.46
CA SER A 238 -9.81 13.01 9.96
C SER A 238 -9.27 12.99 8.52
N PRO A 239 -10.08 12.57 7.54
CA PRO A 239 -9.63 12.44 6.17
C PRO A 239 -9.22 13.82 5.62
N THR A 240 -8.15 13.85 4.83
CA THR A 240 -7.65 15.10 4.22
C THR A 240 -8.58 15.65 3.13
N TRP A 241 -9.54 14.84 2.69
CA TRP A 241 -10.50 15.16 1.66
C TRP A 241 -11.89 14.71 2.11
N THR A 242 -12.84 15.62 2.13
CA THR A 242 -14.26 15.26 2.22
C THR A 242 -14.68 14.75 0.85
N ASP A 243 -15.11 13.50 0.74
CA ASP A 243 -15.77 13.01 -0.47
C ASP A 243 -16.87 14.02 -0.83
N GLY A 244 -16.66 14.72 -1.94
CA GLY A 244 -17.69 15.60 -2.49
C GLY A 244 -18.86 14.71 -2.87
N THR A 245 -19.99 14.91 -2.18
CA THR A 245 -21.32 14.44 -2.58
C THR A 245 -21.62 14.72 -4.04
#